data_AF-A0A0S2Q0Z0-F1
#
_entry.id   AF-A0A0S2Q0Z0-F1
#
_cell.length_a   1.000
_cell.length_b   1.000
_cell.length_c   1.000
_cell.angle_alpha   90.00
_cell.angle_beta   90.00
_cell.angle_gamma   90.00
#
_symmetry.space_group_name_H-M   'P 1'
#
loop_
_entity.id
_entity.type
_entity.pdbx_description
1 polymer ?
#
loop_
_entity_poly.entity_id
_entity_poly.type
_entity_poly.pdbx_seq_one_letter_code
_entity_poly.pdbx_strand_id
1 'polypeptide(L)'
;MPTWSNYMLMDSASPLMEHLNLFHDYTMLILASILTLISYMMIMITKNKFIHKTLMEGQTIEIIWTIIPMVTLLFIATPSLNLLYL
;
A
#
# COMPACT_ATOMS: atom_id res chain seq x y z
N MET A 1 16.85 -21.61 -7.03
CA MET A 1 17.00 -21.34 -8.48
C MET A 1 15.65 -20.89 -9.04
N PRO A 2 15.61 -20.03 -10.06
CA PRO A 2 14.34 -19.58 -10.62
C PRO A 2 13.68 -20.75 -11.35
N THR A 3 12.48 -21.12 -10.90
CA THR A 3 11.62 -22.05 -11.63
C THR A 3 10.79 -21.28 -12.65
N TRP A 4 10.41 -21.94 -13.75
CA TRP A 4 9.49 -21.35 -14.71
C TRP A 4 8.18 -20.95 -14.02
N SER A 5 7.62 -19.81 -14.43
CA SER A 5 6.36 -19.25 -13.92
C SER A 5 6.32 -18.85 -12.43
N ASN A 6 7.47 -18.61 -11.80
CA ASN A 6 7.49 -18.16 -10.41
C ASN A 6 7.24 -16.64 -10.29
N TYR A 7 6.20 -16.25 -9.56
CA TYR A 7 5.85 -14.84 -9.29
C TYR A 7 6.38 -14.34 -7.94
N MET A 8 6.76 -15.25 -7.03
CA MET A 8 7.29 -14.91 -5.72
C MET A 8 8.82 -14.75 -5.75
N LEU A 9 9.36 -14.19 -4.66
CA LEU A 9 10.80 -14.16 -4.41
C LEU A 9 11.35 -15.58 -4.28
N MET A 10 12.66 -15.73 -4.50
CA MET A 10 13.34 -16.99 -4.21
C MET A 10 13.43 -17.24 -2.71
N ASP A 11 13.51 -18.51 -2.34
CA ASP A 11 13.82 -18.92 -0.96
C ASP A 11 15.10 -18.24 -0.48
N SER A 12 15.07 -17.80 0.78
CA SER A 12 16.16 -17.04 1.40
C SER A 12 17.40 -17.92 1.60
N ALA A 13 18.53 -17.51 1.04
CA ALA A 13 19.83 -18.15 1.23
C ALA A 13 20.68 -17.50 2.34
N SER A 14 20.20 -16.40 2.95
CA SER A 14 20.87 -15.69 4.04
C SER A 14 19.84 -15.07 5.01
N PRO A 15 20.21 -14.81 6.28
CA PRO A 15 19.31 -14.18 7.25
C PRO A 15 18.81 -12.79 6.80
N LEU A 16 19.65 -12.03 6.10
CA LEU A 16 19.25 -10.73 5.53
C LEU A 16 18.14 -10.90 4.47
N MET A 17 18.25 -11.93 3.62
CA MET A 17 17.22 -12.21 2.60
C MET A 17 15.89 -12.63 3.23
N GLU A 18 15.92 -13.32 4.38
CA GLU A 18 14.70 -13.66 5.13
C GLU A 18 14.00 -12.40 5.67
N HIS A 19 14.75 -11.46 6.24
CA HIS A 19 14.19 -10.16 6.66
C HIS A 19 13.66 -9.35 5.46
N LEU A 20 14.32 -9.39 4.30
CA LEU A 20 13.83 -8.74 3.09
C LEU A 20 12.51 -9.36 2.59
N ASN A 21 12.37 -10.68 2.64
CA ASN A 21 11.13 -11.37 2.27
C ASN A 21 9.98 -10.96 3.23
N LEU A 22 10.24 -10.90 4.53
CA LEU A 22 9.24 -10.44 5.52
C LEU A 22 8.83 -8.98 5.30
N PHE A 23 9.80 -8.11 4.99
CA PHE A 23 9.51 -6.72 4.65
C PHE A 23 8.71 -6.59 3.35
N HIS A 24 9.07 -7.37 2.32
CA HIS A 24 8.32 -7.42 1.08
C HIS A 24 6.85 -7.78 1.34
N ASP A 25 6.57 -8.84 2.09
CA ASP A 25 5.21 -9.28 2.37
C ASP A 25 4.42 -8.23 3.17
N TYR A 26 5.07 -7.56 4.13
CA TYR A 26 4.48 -6.45 4.86
C TYR A 26 4.09 -5.28 3.93
N THR A 27 4.99 -4.87 3.04
CA THR A 27 4.71 -3.79 2.08
C THR A 27 3.63 -4.17 1.07
N MET A 28 3.63 -5.42 0.59
CA MET A 28 2.61 -5.91 -0.34
C MET A 28 1.22 -5.97 0.29
N LEU A 29 1.12 -6.31 1.58
CA LEU A 29 -0.14 -6.25 2.33
C LEU A 29 -0.68 -4.81 2.38
N ILE A 30 0.17 -3.82 2.67
CA ILE A 30 -0.24 -2.41 2.70
C ILE A 30 -0.68 -1.96 1.29
N LEU A 31 0.08 -2.27 0.25
CA LEU A 31 -0.27 -1.89 -1.13
C LEU A 31 -1.61 -2.52 -1.57
N ALA A 32 -1.83 -3.81 -1.28
CA ALA A 32 -3.10 -4.47 -1.58
C ALA A 32 -4.27 -3.82 -0.84
N SER A 33 -4.08 -3.40 0.42
CA SER A 33 -5.11 -2.68 1.18
C SER A 33 -5.48 -1.33 0.55
N ILE A 34 -4.50 -0.61 -0.01
CA ILE A 34 -4.73 0.67 -0.69
C ILE A 34 -5.44 0.45 -2.03
N LEU A 35 -5.01 -0.54 -2.82
CA LEU A 35 -5.64 -0.85 -4.11
C LEU A 35 -7.09 -1.32 -3.95
N THR A 36 -7.38 -2.12 -2.93
CA THR A 36 -8.75 -2.55 -2.61
C THR A 36 -9.63 -1.38 -2.18
N LEU A 37 -9.10 -0.44 -1.38
CA LEU A 37 -9.82 0.79 -1.02
C LEU A 37 -10.13 1.65 -2.26
N ILE A 38 -9.14 1.89 -3.12
CA ILE A 38 -9.32 2.71 -4.34
C ILE A 38 -10.32 2.06 -5.29
N SER A 39 -10.20 0.76 -5.54
CA SER A 39 -11.13 0.04 -6.41
C SER A 39 -12.56 0.05 -5.87
N TYR A 40 -12.74 -0.09 -4.55
CA TYR A 40 -14.04 0.06 -3.91
C TYR A 40 -14.63 1.47 -4.14
N MET A 41 -13.83 2.53 -3.93
CA MET A 41 -14.27 3.91 -4.15
C MET A 41 -14.68 4.16 -5.61
N MET A 42 -13.92 3.64 -6.57
CA MET A 42 -14.26 3.75 -8.00
C MET A 42 -15.57 3.04 -8.34
N ILE A 43 -15.80 1.84 -7.79
CA ILE A 43 -17.06 1.10 -7.96
C ILE A 43 -18.24 1.87 -7.35
N MET A 44 -18.04 2.51 -6.20
CA MET A 44 -19.08 3.30 -5.55
C MET A 44 -19.46 4.54 -6.37
N ILE A 45 -18.47 5.27 -6.91
CA ILE A 45 -18.71 6.45 -7.75
C ILE A 45 -19.48 6.06 -9.02
N THR A 46 -19.08 4.97 -9.69
CA THR A 46 -19.75 4.52 -10.92
C THR A 46 -21.18 4.03 -10.71
N LYS A 47 -21.50 3.48 -9.52
CA LYS A 47 -22.86 3.03 -9.16
C LYS A 47 -23.75 4.14 -8.60
N ASN A 48 -23.18 5.27 -8.18
CA ASN A 48 -23.94 6.33 -7.54
C ASN A 48 -24.76 7.12 -8.58
N LYS A 49 -26.07 7.22 -8.38
CA LYS A 49 -27.00 7.96 -9.25
C LYS A 49 -27.26 9.39 -8.78
N PHE A 50 -26.85 9.74 -7.55
CA PHE A 50 -27.10 11.05 -6.96
C PHE A 50 -26.01 12.04 -7.35
N ILE A 51 -26.41 13.20 -7.86
CA ILE A 51 -25.49 14.28 -8.25
C ILE A 51 -25.44 15.31 -7.13
N HIS A 52 -24.28 15.46 -6.50
CA HIS A 52 -24.04 16.47 -5.47
C HIS A 52 -23.13 17.59 -6.01
N LYS A 53 -23.72 18.65 -6.56
CA LYS A 53 -22.98 19.76 -7.22
C LYS A 53 -22.26 20.71 -6.25
N THR A 54 -22.63 20.73 -4.97
CA THR A 54 -22.06 21.67 -3.99
C THR A 54 -20.75 21.22 -3.37
N LEU A 55 -20.27 20.02 -3.70
CA LEU A 55 -18.99 19.47 -3.21
C LEU A 55 -17.85 19.83 -4.19
N MET A 56 -17.70 21.11 -4.55
CA MET A 56 -16.67 21.56 -5.49
C MET A 56 -15.32 21.81 -4.82
N GLU A 57 -15.33 22.18 -3.54
CA GLU A 57 -14.12 22.35 -2.73
C GLU A 57 -14.35 21.71 -1.36
N GLY A 58 -13.51 20.73 -1.02
CA GLY A 58 -13.61 19.95 0.20
C GLY A 58 -12.29 19.93 0.94
N GLN A 59 -11.81 21.08 1.42
CA GLN A 59 -10.53 21.22 2.16
C GLN A 59 -10.37 20.18 3.27
N THR A 60 -11.45 19.85 3.98
CA THR A 60 -11.44 18.81 5.01
C THR A 60 -11.15 17.40 4.46
N ILE A 61 -11.69 17.07 3.28
CA ILE A 61 -11.45 15.80 2.58
C ILE A 61 -10.00 15.76 2.09
N GLU A 62 -9.47 16.89 1.61
CA GLU A 62 -8.08 16.99 1.18
C GLU A 62 -7.11 16.70 2.32
N ILE A 63 -7.33 17.32 3.48
CA ILE A 63 -6.50 17.08 4.66
C ILE A 63 -6.54 15.60 5.06
N ILE A 64 -7.72 14.97 5.05
CA ILE A 64 -7.88 13.56 5.42
C ILE A 64 -7.09 12.66 4.45
N TRP A 65 -7.25 12.84 3.13
CA TRP A 65 -6.57 12.00 2.15
C TRP A 65 -5.08 12.31 1.98
N THR A 66 -4.56 13.39 2.59
CA THR A 66 -3.11 13.68 2.61
C THR A 66 -2.46 13.07 3.85
N ILE A 67 -3.11 13.15 5.01
CA ILE A 67 -2.59 12.60 6.26
C ILE A 67 -2.60 11.06 6.24
N ILE A 68 -3.66 10.43 5.72
CA ILE A 68 -3.76 8.96 5.70
C ILE A 68 -2.58 8.33 4.94
N PRO A 69 -2.26 8.71 3.69
CA PRO A 69 -1.10 8.17 2.96
C PRO A 69 0.24 8.54 3.58
N MET A 70 0.36 9.73 4.17
CA MET A 70 1.58 10.13 4.86
C MET A 70 1.89 9.19 6.02
N VAL A 71 0.89 8.85 6.83
CA VAL A 71 1.03 7.95 7.97
C VAL A 71 1.32 6.52 7.52
N THR A 72 0.66 6.02 6.47
CA THR A 72 0.94 4.67 5.95
C THR A 72 2.38 4.54 5.41
N LEU A 73 2.90 5.58 4.75
CA LEU A 73 4.30 5.61 4.30
C LEU A 73 5.30 5.61 5.47
N LEU A 74 4.99 6.28 6.58
CA LEU A 74 5.83 6.27 7.77
C LEU A 74 5.93 4.86 8.39
N PHE A 75 4.83 4.11 8.39
CA PHE A 75 4.83 2.70 8.82
C PHE A 75 5.65 1.80 7.91
N ILE A 76 5.76 2.09 6.62
CA ILE A 76 6.65 1.37 5.71
C ILE A 76 8.11 1.76 5.95
N ALA A 77 8.38 3.04 6.22
CA ALA A 77 9.75 3.56 6.36
C ALA A 77 10.47 3.06 7.62
N THR A 78 9.76 2.83 8.73
CA THR A 78 10.39 2.40 9.98
C THR A 78 11.06 1.01 9.91
N PRO A 79 10.39 -0.07 9.44
CA PRO A 79 11.07 -1.36 9.25
C PRO A 79 12.09 -1.31 8.12
N SER A 80 11.90 -0.49 7.08
CA SER A 80 12.83 -0.42 5.95
C SER A 80 14.18 0.17 6.34
N LEU A 81 14.19 1.23 7.17
CA LEU A 81 15.42 1.82 7.68
C LEU A 81 16.15 0.85 8.62
N ASN A 82 15.43 0.18 9.52
CA ASN A 82 16.04 -0.81 10.41
C ASN A 82 16.73 -1.93 9.63
N LEU A 83 16.13 -2.38 8.52
CA LEU A 83 16.71 -3.38 7.62
C LEU A 83 17.98 -2.90 6.89
N LEU A 84 18.05 -1.62 6.53
CA LEU A 84 19.20 -1.06 5.81
C LEU A 84 20.45 -0.96 6.69
N TYR A 85 20.26 -0.72 7.99
CA TYR A 85 21.35 -0.55 8.95
C TYR A 85 21.72 -1.84 9.70
N LEU A 86 21.06 -2.96 9.40
CA LEU A 86 21.40 -4.31 9.86
C LEU A 86 22.47 -4.95 8.98
#